data_AF-A0A125JWX9-F1
#
_entry.id   AF-A0A125JWX9-F1
#
_cell.length_a   1.000
_cell.length_b   1.000
_cell.length_c   1.000
_cell.angle_alpha   90.00
_cell.angle_beta   90.00
_cell.angle_gamma   90.00
#
_symmetry.space_group_name_H-M   'P 1'
#
loop_
_entity.id
_entity.type
_entity.pdbx_description
1 polymer ?
#
loop_
_entity_poly.entity_id
_entity_poly.type
_entity_poly.pdbx_seq_one_letter_code
_entity_poly.pdbx_strand_id
1 'polypeptide(L)'
;MPLPALHTLHATRLARLSIALLIACAAVAPHRALAYRAPQTYGNEADLDRHDTYRNRDGETVHAPARSKSGRAPEGASARCRDGTYSFSRHRRGTCSGHGGVAAWL
;
A
#
# COMPACT_ATOMS: atom_id res chain seq x y z
N MET A 1 -9.31 -69.51 -19.87
CA MET A 1 -9.18 -68.12 -20.34
C MET A 1 -9.21 -67.18 -19.13
N PRO A 2 -8.06 -66.75 -18.57
CA PRO A 2 -8.04 -65.79 -17.47
C PRO A 2 -7.66 -64.38 -17.96
N LEU A 3 -8.26 -63.35 -17.35
CA LEU A 3 -7.65 -62.06 -16.93
C LEU A 3 -8.69 -60.90 -16.88
N PRO A 4 -9.53 -60.80 -15.83
CA PRO A 4 -10.22 -59.54 -15.51
C PRO A 4 -9.50 -58.68 -14.44
N ALA A 5 -8.43 -59.17 -13.79
CA ALA A 5 -7.88 -58.57 -12.57
C ALA A 5 -6.91 -57.37 -12.79
N LEU A 6 -6.41 -57.14 -14.00
CA LEU A 6 -5.39 -56.10 -14.25
C LEU A 6 -5.99 -54.68 -14.38
N HIS A 7 -7.26 -54.57 -14.76
CA HIS A 7 -7.92 -53.29 -15.04
C HIS A 7 -8.38 -52.56 -13.78
N THR A 8 -8.75 -53.29 -12.73
CA THR A 8 -9.24 -52.74 -11.45
C THR A 8 -8.13 -52.12 -10.61
N LEU A 9 -6.90 -52.65 -10.71
CA LEU A 9 -5.73 -52.12 -10.01
C LEU A 9 -5.20 -50.80 -10.62
N HIS A 10 -5.38 -50.60 -11.93
CA HIS A 10 -5.04 -49.35 -12.60
C HIS A 10 -6.02 -48.21 -12.27
N ALA A 11 -7.32 -48.52 -12.25
CA ALA A 11 -8.36 -47.55 -11.89
C ALA A 11 -8.22 -47.02 -10.45
N THR A 12 -7.87 -47.91 -9.51
CA THR A 12 -7.68 -47.54 -8.09
C THR A 12 -6.40 -46.73 -7.84
N ARG A 13 -5.33 -46.95 -8.62
CA ARG A 13 -4.09 -46.14 -8.56
C ARG A 13 -4.30 -44.73 -9.10
N LEU A 14 -5.05 -44.58 -10.19
CA LEU A 14 -5.35 -43.27 -10.79
C LEU A 14 -6.20 -42.39 -9.85
N ALA A 15 -7.23 -42.95 -9.23
CA ALA A 15 -8.09 -42.20 -8.29
C ALA A 15 -7.35 -41.69 -7.04
N ARG A 16 -6.37 -42.46 -6.53
CA ARG A 16 -5.56 -42.08 -5.35
C ARG A 16 -4.56 -40.96 -5.65
N LEU A 17 -4.01 -40.92 -6.87
CA LEU A 17 -3.14 -39.83 -7.33
C LEU A 17 -3.89 -38.51 -7.47
N SER A 18 -5.15 -38.55 -7.92
CA SER A 18 -6.01 -37.35 -8.07
C SER A 18 -6.37 -36.71 -6.73
N ILE A 19 -6.63 -37.51 -5.69
CA ILE A 19 -7.01 -37.01 -4.36
C ILE A 19 -5.79 -36.39 -3.64
N ALA A 20 -4.60 -36.98 -3.79
CA ALA A 20 -3.37 -36.45 -3.19
C ALA A 20 -2.95 -35.09 -3.80
N LEU A 21 -3.18 -34.89 -5.11
CA LEU A 21 -2.88 -33.63 -5.80
C LEU A 21 -3.79 -32.49 -5.35
N LEU A 22 -5.06 -32.77 -5.02
CA LEU A 22 -6.00 -31.75 -4.54
C LEU A 22 -5.69 -31.25 -3.13
N ILE A 23 -5.13 -32.10 -2.26
CA ILE A 23 -4.79 -31.74 -0.87
C ILE A 23 -3.52 -30.85 -0.81
N ALA A 24 -2.57 -31.02 -1.73
CA ALA A 24 -1.33 -30.25 -1.76
C ALA A 24 -1.53 -28.76 -2.16
N CYS A 25 -2.59 -28.43 -2.91
CA CYS A 25 -2.85 -27.05 -3.35
C CYS A 25 -3.42 -26.14 -2.24
N ALA A 26 -4.02 -26.70 -1.19
CA ALA A 26 -4.66 -25.90 -0.13
C ALA A 26 -3.69 -25.35 0.92
N ALA A 27 -2.47 -25.88 1.00
CA ALA A 27 -1.47 -25.50 2.01
C ALA A 27 -0.55 -24.34 1.57
N VAL A 28 -0.63 -23.90 0.31
CA VAL A 28 0.10 -22.72 -0.18
C VAL A 28 -0.87 -21.55 -0.29
N ALA A 29 -1.44 -21.14 0.84
CA ALA A 29 -2.01 -19.80 0.92
C ALA A 29 -0.83 -18.83 1.03
N PRO A 30 -0.51 -18.02 0.00
CA PRO A 30 0.41 -16.93 0.21
C PRO A 30 -0.28 -15.97 1.17
N HIS A 31 0.14 -16.04 2.44
CA HIS A 31 -0.15 -15.02 3.42
C HIS A 31 0.31 -13.67 2.85
N ARG A 32 -0.43 -12.62 3.22
CA ARG A 32 -0.19 -11.20 2.91
C ARG A 32 -0.84 -10.74 1.59
N ALA A 33 -2.17 -10.66 1.61
CA ALA A 33 -2.81 -9.55 0.91
C ALA A 33 -2.19 -8.25 1.46
N LEU A 34 -1.44 -7.54 0.62
CA LEU A 34 -1.11 -6.15 0.89
C LEU A 34 -2.45 -5.43 1.05
N ALA A 35 -2.82 -5.12 2.29
CA ALA A 35 -3.94 -4.23 2.53
C ALA A 35 -3.56 -2.89 1.89
N TYR A 36 -4.09 -2.64 0.70
CA TYR A 36 -4.03 -1.34 0.07
C TYR A 36 -4.75 -0.37 1.02
N ARG A 37 -3.98 0.32 1.85
CA ARG A 37 -4.48 1.49 2.57
C ARG A 37 -4.56 2.57 1.50
N ALA A 38 -5.79 2.86 1.06
CA ALA A 38 -6.02 4.02 0.20
C ALA A 38 -5.27 5.22 0.78
N PRO A 39 -4.56 6.01 -0.04
CA PRO A 39 -3.97 7.26 0.41
C PRO A 39 -5.05 8.01 1.18
N GLN A 40 -4.70 8.48 2.38
CA GLN A 40 -5.58 9.37 3.14
C GLN A 40 -5.87 10.54 2.20
N THR A 41 -7.09 10.59 1.65
CA THR A 41 -7.54 11.70 0.82
C THR A 41 -7.52 12.91 1.74
N TYR A 42 -6.51 13.76 1.62
CA TYR A 42 -6.49 15.04 2.32
C TYR A 42 -7.74 15.78 1.82
N GLY A 43 -8.66 16.08 2.74
CA GLY A 43 -10.06 16.40 2.47
C GLY A 43 -10.29 17.65 1.62
N ASN A 44 -9.24 18.30 1.13
CA ASN A 44 -9.31 19.52 0.35
C ASN A 44 -8.15 19.67 -0.63
N GLU A 45 -7.74 18.60 -1.31
CA GLU A 45 -6.76 18.68 -2.41
C GLU A 45 -7.05 19.84 -3.38
N ALA A 46 -8.32 20.15 -3.67
CA ALA A 46 -8.70 21.28 -4.53
C ALA A 46 -8.09 22.64 -4.11
N ASP A 47 -7.81 22.85 -2.82
CA ASP A 47 -7.19 24.08 -2.29
C ASP A 47 -5.66 24.10 -2.45
N LEU A 48 -5.03 23.02 -2.87
CA LEU A 48 -3.58 22.97 -3.10
C LEU A 48 -3.25 23.38 -4.53
N ASP A 49 -2.14 24.10 -4.71
CA ASP A 49 -1.60 24.45 -6.03
C ASP A 49 -1.06 23.23 -6.81
N ARG A 50 -0.76 22.15 -6.10
CA ARG A 50 -0.16 20.92 -6.63
C ARG A 50 -0.58 19.70 -5.83
N HIS A 51 -0.67 18.55 -6.51
CA HIS A 51 -1.18 17.28 -5.96
C HIS A 51 -0.17 16.13 -6.03
N ASP A 52 1.12 16.44 -6.18
CA ASP A 52 2.16 15.43 -6.19
C ASP A 52 2.21 14.69 -4.87
N THR A 53 2.58 13.41 -4.91
CA THR A 53 2.80 12.59 -3.72
C THR A 53 4.17 11.95 -3.75
N TYR A 54 4.69 11.57 -2.58
CA TYR A 54 5.91 10.80 -2.45
C TYR A 54 5.73 9.67 -1.45
N ARG A 55 6.59 8.65 -1.54
CA ARG A 55 6.63 7.56 -0.57
C ARG A 55 7.64 7.89 0.53
N ASN A 56 7.20 7.94 1.78
CA ASN A 56 8.08 8.19 2.92
C ASN A 56 8.87 6.92 3.31
N ARG A 57 9.70 7.02 4.35
CA ARG A 57 10.53 5.90 4.82
C ARG A 57 9.72 4.78 5.49
N ASP A 58 8.53 5.07 6.00
CA ASP A 58 7.59 4.06 6.51
C ASP A 58 6.84 3.33 5.38
N GLY A 59 7.07 3.74 4.13
CA GLY A 59 6.41 3.18 2.96
C GLY A 59 5.03 3.76 2.69
N GLU A 60 4.61 4.81 3.39
CA GLU A 60 3.33 5.50 3.19
C GLU A 60 3.40 6.50 2.03
N THR A 61 2.31 6.60 1.27
CA THR A 61 2.11 7.66 0.28
C THR A 61 1.60 8.92 0.96
N VAL A 62 2.38 10.00 0.84
CA VAL A 62 2.14 11.29 1.51
C VAL A 62 2.14 12.40 0.47
N HIS A 63 1.33 13.44 0.67
CA HIS A 63 1.38 14.61 -0.20
C HIS A 63 2.73 15.31 -0.14
N ALA A 64 3.25 15.67 -1.31
CA ALA A 64 4.41 16.52 -1.42
C ALA A 64 4.08 17.93 -0.91
N PRO A 65 5.07 18.72 -0.48
CA PRO A 65 4.82 20.09 -0.06
C PRO A 65 4.12 20.92 -1.16
N ALA A 66 3.06 21.63 -0.77
CA ALA A 66 2.19 22.39 -1.67
C ALA A 66 1.73 23.70 -1.01
N ARG A 67 1.38 24.71 -1.80
CA ARG A 67 0.82 25.98 -1.32
C ARG A 67 -0.70 25.86 -1.26
N SER A 68 -1.31 26.47 -0.23
CA SER A 68 -2.76 26.68 -0.22
C SER A 68 -3.13 27.89 -1.09
N LYS A 69 -4.15 27.74 -1.93
CA LYS A 69 -4.78 28.78 -2.74
C LYS A 69 -5.58 29.75 -1.88
N SER A 70 -6.27 29.24 -0.86
CA SER A 70 -7.03 30.05 0.09
C SER A 70 -6.16 30.76 1.14
N GLY A 71 -4.88 30.40 1.25
CA GLY A 71 -3.94 30.92 2.25
C GLY A 71 -4.12 30.33 3.65
N ARG A 72 -5.16 29.52 3.87
CA ARG A 72 -5.39 28.79 5.13
C ARG A 72 -4.51 27.55 5.19
N ALA A 73 -4.35 26.99 6.39
CA ALA A 73 -3.68 25.70 6.53
C ALA A 73 -4.58 24.61 5.91
N PRO A 74 -4.10 23.83 4.94
CA PRO A 74 -4.87 22.74 4.36
C PRO A 74 -5.00 21.61 5.38
N GLU A 75 -6.07 20.83 5.26
CA GLU A 75 -6.33 19.73 6.17
C GLU A 75 -5.21 18.68 6.07
N GLY A 76 -4.80 18.14 7.22
CA GLY A 76 -3.77 17.10 7.29
C GLY A 76 -2.33 17.57 7.07
N ALA A 77 -2.09 18.86 6.80
CA ALA A 77 -0.74 19.42 6.87
C ALA A 77 -0.20 19.32 8.31
N SER A 78 1.03 18.89 8.46
CA SER A 78 1.72 18.76 9.75
C SER A 78 2.64 19.94 10.05
N ALA A 79 3.00 20.73 9.03
CA ALA A 79 3.86 21.89 9.20
C ALA A 79 3.66 22.93 8.10
N ARG A 80 3.96 24.18 8.42
CA ARG A 80 4.19 25.27 7.47
C ARG A 80 5.69 25.50 7.31
N CYS A 81 6.19 25.44 6.07
CA CYS A 81 7.59 25.70 5.72
C CYS A 81 7.87 27.21 5.59
N ARG A 82 9.15 27.61 5.56
CA ARG A 82 9.54 29.04 5.47
C ARG A 82 9.28 29.67 4.11
N ASP A 83 9.36 28.91 3.02
CA ASP A 83 8.87 29.36 1.71
C ASP A 83 7.33 29.47 1.65
N GLY A 84 6.66 29.04 2.73
CA GLY A 84 5.23 29.05 2.97
C GLY A 84 4.46 27.96 2.23
N THR A 85 5.13 26.92 1.73
CA THR A 85 4.47 25.64 1.42
C THR A 85 4.03 24.96 2.72
N TYR A 86 3.06 24.07 2.63
CA TYR A 86 2.60 23.21 3.71
C TYR A 86 3.16 21.80 3.49
N SER A 87 3.76 21.23 4.52
CA SER A 87 4.27 19.86 4.52
C SER A 87 3.25 18.92 5.13
N PHE A 88 3.15 17.73 4.55
CA PHE A 88 2.29 16.65 5.03
C PHE A 88 3.10 15.49 5.63
N SER A 89 4.40 15.70 5.89
CA SER A 89 5.29 14.66 6.40
C SER A 89 4.81 14.10 7.75
N ARG A 90 4.95 12.79 7.93
CA ARG A 90 4.66 12.09 9.19
C ARG A 90 5.78 12.16 10.21
N HIS A 91 6.96 12.63 9.80
CA HIS A 91 8.12 12.75 10.67
C HIS A 91 8.51 14.20 10.84
N ARG A 92 9.21 14.49 11.94
CA ARG A 92 9.81 15.81 12.19
C ARG A 92 11.22 15.96 11.62
N ARG A 93 11.97 14.85 11.46
CA ARG A 93 13.33 14.89 10.91
C ARG A 93 13.28 15.15 9.40
N GLY A 94 13.93 16.22 8.97
CA GLY A 94 14.04 16.58 7.55
C GLY A 94 12.81 17.30 6.99
N THR A 95 11.78 17.55 7.80
CA THR A 95 10.60 18.31 7.36
C THR A 95 11.00 19.70 6.89
N CYS A 96 10.49 20.11 5.73
CA CYS A 96 10.81 21.39 5.10
C CYS A 96 12.30 21.61 4.80
N SER A 97 13.15 20.58 4.75
CA SER A 97 14.60 20.76 4.51
C SER A 97 14.91 21.45 3.17
N GLY A 98 14.20 21.09 2.10
CA GLY A 98 14.27 21.76 0.80
C GLY A 98 13.50 23.09 0.71
N HIS A 99 12.81 23.47 1.78
CA HIS A 99 11.86 24.60 1.83
C HIS A 99 12.25 25.63 2.90
N GLY A 100 13.55 25.69 3.24
CA GLY A 100 14.11 26.65 4.20
C GLY A 100 13.88 26.29 5.68
N GLY A 101 13.39 25.09 5.98
CA GLY A 101 13.06 24.63 7.31
C GLY A 101 11.62 24.94 7.73
N VAL A 102 11.23 24.44 8.89
CA VAL A 102 9.88 24.60 9.44
C VAL A 102 9.73 26.00 10.03
N ALA A 103 8.67 26.70 9.62
CA ALA A 103 8.25 27.97 10.22
C ALA A 103 7.33 27.72 11.42
N ALA A 104 6.37 26.80 11.29
CA ALA A 104 5.45 26.41 12.35
C ALA A 104 5.02 24.94 12.20
N TRP A 105 4.82 24.26 13.32
CA TRP A 105 4.14 22.96 13.36
C TRP A 105 2.63 23.18 13.51
N LEU A 106 1.83 22.33 12.88
CA LEU A 106 0.36 22.40 12.86
C LEU A 106 -0.26 21.23 13.64
#